data_AF-A0A961NLR2-F1
#
_entry.id   AF-A0A961NLR2-F1
#
_cell.length_a   1.000
_cell.length_b   1.000
_cell.length_c   1.000
_cell.angle_alpha   90.00
_cell.angle_beta   90.00
_cell.angle_gamma   90.00
#
_symmetry.space_group_name_H-M   'P 1'
#
loop_
_entity.id
_entity.type
_entity.pdbx_description
1 polymer ?
#
loop_
_entity_poly.entity_id
_entity_poly.type
_entity_poly.pdbx_seq_one_letter_code
_entity_poly.pdbx_strand_id
1 'polypeptide(L)'
;WIGIVIFGLIGLFALLESVVTGSLLPFWEPVLVTGNFLLFYGPEMIRRIMMRRGAHRRKERIARAAPTSIHRCVVCGMTEHDDPHMDFRYCVDCVDHEYCQQHLHNHEHIQSVN
;
A
#
# COMPACT_ATOMS: atom_id res chain seq x y z
N TRP A 1 17.23 -20.13 9.06
CA TRP A 1 18.18 -21.19 9.46
C TRP A 1 18.38 -22.22 8.36
N ILE A 2 17.35 -22.98 7.95
CA ILE A 2 17.45 -24.01 6.91
C ILE A 2 18.09 -23.49 5.60
N GLY A 3 17.67 -22.31 5.13
CA GLY A 3 18.23 -21.72 3.90
C GLY A 3 19.74 -21.40 3.99
N ILE A 4 20.23 -20.94 5.15
CA ILE A 4 21.66 -20.65 5.36
C ILE A 4 22.48 -21.94 5.34
N VAL A 5 21.96 -22.99 5.99
CA VAL A 5 22.59 -24.31 6.01
C VAL A 5 22.66 -24.90 4.60
N ILE A 6 21.57 -24.84 3.83
CA ILE A 6 21.53 -25.33 2.45
C ILE A 6 22.53 -24.57 1.57
N PHE A 7 22.56 -23.24 1.66
CA PHE A 7 23.50 -22.43 0.88
C PHE A 7 24.96 -22.74 1.21
N GLY A 8 25.26 -22.93 2.50
CA GLY A 8 26.58 -23.33 2.97
C GLY A 8 26.98 -24.73 2.48
N LEU A 9 26.06 -25.69 2.50
CA LEU A 9 26.30 -27.05 2.00
C LEU A 9 26.54 -27.08 0.49
N ILE A 10 25.75 -26.34 -0.29
CA ILE A 10 25.92 -26.23 -1.75
C ILE A 10 27.28 -25.60 -2.07
N GLY A 11 27.65 -24.52 -1.37
CA GLY A 11 28.94 -23.86 -1.55
C GLY A 11 30.14 -24.74 -1.16
N LEU A 12 30.01 -25.49 -0.04
CA LEU A 12 31.03 -26.44 0.41
C LEU A 12 31.21 -27.59 -0.59
N PHE A 13 30.12 -28.12 -1.12
CA PHE A 13 30.15 -29.18 -2.12
C PHE A 13 30.84 -28.73 -3.42
N ALA A 14 30.46 -27.56 -3.95
CA ALA A 14 31.10 -26.98 -5.13
C ALA A 14 32.60 -26.71 -4.91
N LEU A 15 33.00 -26.28 -3.71
CA LEU A 15 34.40 -26.09 -3.34
C LEU A 15 35.18 -27.42 -3.35
N LEU A 16 34.62 -28.48 -2.76
CA LEU A 16 35.25 -29.80 -2.71
C LEU A 16 35.48 -30.36 -4.12
N GLU A 17 34.47 -30.27 -4.99
CA GLU A 17 34.59 -30.68 -6.39
C GLU A 17 35.63 -29.86 -7.15
N SER A 18 35.71 -28.55 -6.88
CA SER A 18 36.70 -27.67 -7.49
C SER A 18 38.13 -28.04 -7.10
N VAL A 19 38.36 -28.45 -5.84
CA VAL A 19 39.66 -28.94 -5.37
C VAL A 19 40.04 -30.28 -6.01
N VAL A 20 39.07 -31.19 -6.19
CA VAL A 20 39.32 -32.51 -6.79
C VAL A 20 39.55 -32.42 -8.31
N THR A 21 38.78 -31.60 -9.01
CA THR A 21 38.87 -31.46 -10.47
C THR A 21 39.87 -30.39 -10.92
N GLY A 22 40.34 -29.53 -10.01
CA GLY A 22 41.20 -28.38 -10.33
C GLY A 22 40.50 -27.32 -11.19
N SER A 23 39.17 -27.34 -11.26
CA SER A 23 38.37 -26.51 -12.16
C SER A 23 37.37 -25.66 -11.38
N LEU A 24 37.01 -24.48 -11.92
CA LEU A 24 35.98 -23.61 -11.32
C LEU A 24 34.57 -23.91 -11.85
N LEU A 25 34.41 -24.96 -12.65
CA LEU A 25 33.13 -25.30 -13.25
C LEU A 25 32.02 -25.57 -12.20
N PRO A 26 32.25 -26.26 -11.07
CA PRO A 26 31.17 -26.50 -10.10
C PRO A 26 30.44 -25.23 -9.59
N PHE A 27 31.04 -24.05 -9.73
CA PHE A 27 30.41 -22.78 -9.37
C PHE A 27 29.41 -22.24 -10.41
N TRP A 28 29.39 -22.70 -11.67
CA TRP A 28 28.43 -22.21 -12.66
C TRP A 28 27.02 -22.75 -12.42
N GLU A 29 26.87 -23.92 -11.81
CA GLU A 29 25.56 -24.54 -11.61
C GLU A 29 24.66 -23.73 -10.66
N PRO A 30 25.12 -23.32 -9.45
CA PRO A 30 24.30 -22.49 -8.57
C PRO A 30 24.01 -21.12 -9.19
N VAL A 31 24.94 -20.59 -9.98
CA VAL A 31 24.79 -19.32 -10.70
C VAL A 31 23.70 -19.42 -11.75
N LEU A 32 23.65 -20.49 -12.55
CA LEU A 32 22.61 -20.67 -13.56
C LEU A 32 21.23 -20.90 -12.95
N VAL A 33 21.12 -21.71 -11.90
CA VAL A 33 19.83 -21.94 -11.22
C VAL A 33 19.30 -20.63 -10.65
N THR A 34 20.16 -19.87 -9.96
CA THR A 34 19.80 -18.57 -9.39
C THR A 34 19.49 -17.55 -10.49
N GLY A 35 20.29 -17.51 -11.55
CA GLY A 35 20.10 -16.64 -12.71
C GLY A 35 18.79 -16.92 -13.44
N ASN A 36 18.45 -18.19 -13.66
CA ASN A 36 17.20 -18.61 -14.26
C ASN A 36 16.00 -18.18 -13.42
N PHE A 37 16.05 -18.43 -12.10
CA PHE A 37 15.00 -17.97 -11.19
C PHE A 37 14.83 -16.43 -11.23
N LEU A 38 15.95 -15.68 -11.21
CA LEU A 38 15.91 -14.22 -11.26
C LEU A 38 15.42 -13.70 -12.61
N LEU A 39 15.71 -14.38 -13.72
CA LEU A 39 15.22 -13.99 -15.05
C LEU A 39 13.69 -14.09 -15.12
N PHE A 40 13.12 -15.22 -14.70
CA PHE A 40 11.67 -15.45 -14.79
C PHE A 40 10.88 -14.76 -13.67
N TYR A 41 11.35 -14.82 -12.43
CA TYR A 41 10.59 -14.37 -11.25
C TYR A 41 11.11 -13.06 -10.64
N GLY A 42 12.31 -12.61 -11.02
CA GLY A 42 12.91 -11.38 -10.51
C GLY A 42 12.06 -10.13 -10.77
N PRO A 43 11.56 -9.88 -11.99
CA PRO A 43 10.75 -8.69 -12.28
C PRO A 43 9.49 -8.59 -11.41
N GLU A 44 8.76 -9.69 -11.24
CA GLU A 44 7.54 -9.74 -10.42
C GLU A 44 7.85 -9.56 -8.93
N MET A 45 8.96 -10.15 -8.44
CA MET A 45 9.41 -9.96 -7.07
C MET A 45 9.79 -8.50 -6.78
N ILE A 46 10.54 -7.86 -7.68
CA ILE A 46 10.93 -6.45 -7.56
C ILE A 46 9.69 -5.56 -7.59
N ARG A 47 8.77 -5.79 -8.54
CA ARG A 47 7.51 -5.03 -8.63
C ARG A 47 6.73 -5.12 -7.33
N ARG A 48 6.61 -6.30 -6.74
CA ARG A 48 5.92 -6.52 -5.46
C ARG A 48 6.58 -5.77 -4.31
N ILE A 49 7.91 -5.78 -4.22
CA ILE A 49 8.66 -5.04 -3.19
C ILE A 49 8.46 -3.53 -3.36
N MET A 50 8.55 -3.03 -4.60
CA MET A 50 8.34 -1.61 -4.90
C MET A 50 6.91 -1.16 -4.56
N MET A 51 5.90 -1.95 -4.89
CA MET A 51 4.50 -1.67 -4.57
C MET A 51 4.26 -1.64 -3.05
N ARG A 52 4.84 -2.58 -2.30
CA ARG A 52 4.77 -2.57 -0.82
C ARG A 52 5.41 -1.31 -0.23
N ARG A 53 6.58 -0.91 -0.73
CA ARG A 53 7.24 0.34 -0.33
C ARG A 53 6.40 1.58 -0.69
N GLY A 54 5.77 1.58 -1.86
CA GLY A 54 4.83 2.63 -2.27
C GLY A 54 3.60 2.72 -1.35
N ALA A 55 3.00 1.58 -1.02
CA ALA A 55 1.86 1.51 -0.11
C ALA A 55 2.21 1.98 1.30
N HIS A 56 3.37 1.59 1.83
CA HIS A 56 3.87 2.10 3.13
C HIS A 56 4.04 3.62 3.11
N ARG A 57 4.70 4.16 2.09
CA ARG A 57 4.85 5.62 1.93
C ARG A 57 3.51 6.35 1.80
N ARG A 58 2.52 5.73 1.15
CA ARG A 58 1.15 6.28 1.08
C ARG A 58 0.48 6.29 2.45
N LYS A 59 0.59 5.23 3.23
CA LYS A 59 0.07 5.18 4.61
C LYS A 59 0.71 6.24 5.49
N GLU A 60 2.03 6.43 5.40
CA GLU A 60 2.74 7.48 6.14
C GLU A 60 2.28 8.89 5.73
N ARG A 61 2.03 9.13 4.43
CA ARG A 61 1.48 10.41 3.96
C ARG A 61 0.07 10.65 4.46
N ILE A 62 -0.80 9.65 4.44
CA ILE A 62 -2.17 9.75 4.96
C ILE A 62 -2.14 9.99 6.49
N ALA A 63 -1.28 9.29 7.22
CA ALA A 63 -1.14 9.46 8.67
C ALA A 63 -0.58 10.84 9.08
N ARG A 64 0.20 11.49 8.19
CA ARG A 64 0.72 12.86 8.40
C ARG A 64 -0.19 13.94 7.83
N ALA A 65 -1.12 13.59 6.93
CA ALA A 65 -2.11 14.53 6.46
C ALA A 65 -3.03 14.90 7.62
N ALA A 66 -3.48 16.15 7.65
CA ALA A 66 -4.50 16.57 8.60
C ALA A 66 -5.71 15.63 8.48
N PRO A 67 -6.42 15.35 9.58
CA PRO A 67 -7.60 14.49 9.52
C PRO A 67 -8.57 15.12 8.52
N THR A 68 -8.90 14.34 7.49
CA THR A 68 -9.85 14.75 6.46
C THR A 68 -11.24 14.53 7.06
N SER A 69 -11.99 15.61 7.28
CA SER A 69 -13.38 15.49 7.70
C SER A 69 -14.19 14.80 6.59
N ILE A 70 -14.88 13.72 6.93
CA ILE A 70 -15.79 13.05 6.00
C ILE A 70 -17.05 13.90 5.83
N HIS A 71 -17.54 14.47 6.93
CA HIS A 71 -18.74 15.30 6.95
C HIS A 71 -18.45 16.80 7.09
N ARG A 72 -19.15 17.61 6.28
CA ARG A 72 -19.09 19.06 6.28
C ARG A 72 -20.41 19.71 5.89
N CYS A 73 -20.99 20.51 6.77
CA CYS A 73 -22.22 21.26 6.44
C CYS A 73 -21.99 22.30 5.34
N VAL A 74 -22.83 22.30 4.31
CA VAL A 74 -22.74 23.26 3.18
C VAL A 74 -22.98 24.72 3.59
N VAL A 75 -23.80 24.95 4.63
CA VAL A 75 -24.20 26.30 5.07
C VAL A 75 -23.16 26.94 5.99
N CYS A 76 -22.79 26.28 7.10
CA CYS A 76 -21.85 26.83 8.08
C CYS A 76 -20.41 26.31 7.95
N GLY A 77 -20.18 25.25 7.19
CA GLY A 77 -18.86 24.64 7.03
C GLY A 77 -18.35 23.83 8.22
N MET A 78 -19.15 23.67 9.29
CA MET A 78 -18.79 22.83 10.44
C MET A 78 -18.56 21.38 10.01
N THR A 79 -17.59 20.74 10.65
CA THR A 79 -17.14 19.38 10.37
C THR A 79 -17.26 18.49 11.61
N GLU A 80 -17.18 17.17 11.42
CA GLU A 80 -17.13 16.18 12.51
C GLU A 80 -15.96 16.38 13.49
N HIS A 81 -14.96 17.17 13.13
CA HIS A 81 -13.83 17.53 14.01
C HIS A 81 -14.18 18.65 14.99
N ASP A 82 -15.16 19.50 14.66
CA ASP A 82 -15.55 20.64 15.50
C ASP A 82 -16.44 20.18 16.67
N ASP A 83 -17.34 19.23 16.43
CA ASP A 83 -18.17 18.59 17.46
C ASP A 83 -18.43 17.10 17.11
N PRO A 84 -17.83 16.15 17.85
CA PRO A 84 -18.01 14.71 17.63
C PRO A 84 -19.42 14.18 17.86
N HIS A 85 -20.30 14.95 18.51
CA HIS A 85 -21.69 14.57 18.80
C HIS A 85 -22.69 15.15 17.80
N MET A 86 -22.23 15.96 16.84
CA MET A 86 -23.09 16.55 15.82
C MET A 86 -23.40 15.53 14.72
N ASP A 87 -24.69 15.31 14.45
CA ASP A 87 -25.13 14.51 13.31
C ASP A 87 -25.16 15.36 12.04
N PHE A 88 -24.55 14.84 10.97
CA PHE A 88 -24.71 15.35 9.61
C PHE A 88 -25.71 14.48 8.85
N ARG A 89 -26.68 15.12 8.19
CA ARG A 89 -27.78 14.43 7.48
C ARG A 89 -27.98 15.03 6.10
N TYR A 90 -28.36 14.19 5.15
CA TYR A 90 -28.78 14.62 3.83
C TYR A 90 -30.22 15.10 3.87
N CYS A 91 -30.50 16.16 3.12
CA CYS A 91 -31.86 16.55 2.81
C CYS A 91 -32.39 15.67 1.66
N VAL A 92 -33.64 15.23 1.74
CA VAL A 92 -34.30 14.41 0.70
C VAL A 92 -34.53 15.21 -0.59
N ASP A 93 -34.74 16.52 -0.46
CA ASP A 93 -35.11 17.40 -1.57
C ASP A 93 -33.89 18.08 -2.23
N CYS A 94 -32.69 17.98 -1.64
CA CYS A 94 -31.44 18.54 -2.16
C CYS A 94 -30.60 17.49 -2.90
N VAL A 95 -29.72 17.96 -3.78
CA VAL A 95 -28.77 17.09 -4.50
C VAL A 95 -27.48 16.92 -3.69
N ASP A 96 -27.29 15.72 -3.12
CA ASP A 96 -26.06 15.22 -2.48
C ASP A 96 -25.32 16.25 -1.60
N HIS A 97 -26.08 16.96 -0.79
CA HIS A 97 -25.58 17.94 0.17
C HIS A 97 -25.95 17.54 1.59
N GLU A 98 -24.95 17.61 2.46
CA GLU A 98 -25.07 17.29 3.88
C GLU A 98 -25.19 18.56 4.73
N TYR A 99 -26.03 18.47 5.76
CA TYR A 99 -26.37 19.58 6.64
C TYR A 99 -26.24 19.13 8.10
N CYS A 100 -25.81 20.04 8.98
CA CYS A 100 -25.87 19.79 10.42
C CYS A 100 -27.30 19.93 10.95
N GLN A 101 -27.58 19.46 12.16
CA GLN A 101 -28.95 19.49 12.73
C GLN A 101 -29.62 20.87 12.71
N GLN A 102 -28.85 21.95 12.85
CA GLN A 102 -29.38 23.32 12.83
C GLN A 102 -29.81 23.79 11.43
N HIS A 103 -29.10 23.33 10.38
CA HIS A 103 -29.36 23.74 9.00
C HIS A 103 -30.23 22.75 8.23
N LEU A 104 -30.46 21.54 8.75
CA LEU A 104 -31.26 20.51 8.06
C LEU A 104 -32.70 20.94 7.77
N HIS A 105 -33.30 21.76 8.63
CA HIS A 105 -34.71 22.19 8.49
C HIS A 105 -34.89 23.64 8.03
N ASN A 106 -33.81 24.42 7.93
CA ASN A 106 -33.86 25.84 7.59
C ASN A 106 -32.75 26.23 6.60
N HIS A 107 -32.68 25.51 5.49
CA HIS A 107 -31.77 25.79 4.38
C HIS A 107 -32.56 26.02 3.10
N GLU A 108 -31.95 26.74 2.15
CA GLU A 108 -32.47 26.82 0.79
C GLU A 108 -32.14 25.53 0.05
N HIS A 109 -33.15 24.90 -0.55
CA HIS A 109 -32.95 23.66 -1.29
C HIS A 109 -32.16 23.92 -2.57
N ILE A 110 -31.03 23.25 -2.70
CA ILE A 110 -30.20 23.29 -3.90
C ILE A 110 -30.61 22.09 -4.75
N GLN A 111 -31.43 22.35 -5.77
CA GLN A 111 -31.75 21.39 -6.81
C GLN A 111 -30.81 21.65 -7.98
N SER A 112 -30.18 20.60 -8.52
CA SER A 112 -29.49 20.72 -9.80
C SER A 112 -30.54 21.06 -10.85
N VAL A 113 -30.58 22.33 -11.28
CA VAL A 113 -31.39 22.73 -12.42
C VAL A 113 -30.83 21.97 -13.62
N ASN A 114 -31.60 21.02 -14.13
CA ASN A 114 -31.29 20.28 -15.34
C ASN A 114 -31.62 21.13 -16.56
#